data_AF-A0A965M8I1-F1
#
_entry.id   AF-A0A965M8I1-F1
#
_cell.length_a   1.000
_cell.length_b   1.000
_cell.length_c   1.000
_cell.angle_alpha   90.00
_cell.angle_beta   90.00
_cell.angle_gamma   90.00
#
_symmetry.space_group_name_H-M   'P 1'
#
loop_
_entity.id
_entity.type
_entity.pdbx_description
1 polymer ?
#
loop_
_entity_poly.entity_id
_entity_poly.type
_entity_poly.pdbx_seq_one_letter_code
_entity_poly.pdbx_strand_id
1 'polypeptide(L)'
;MHPDPGYALGQWIEFWAKLTHSYTPENLRVSDLFGMLEKAGFPNPSPFNSLSRVVASVAALWFVFWKYRRGGSINGSWGLWVVTALIWTIFNPRAETNSYVLISPLLAFAALSYWTEVEGKRWKGAILAIACIGLMCDGMGKPIYLATDVWLKPLIVLLVSPLLLRMPKSWKM
;
A
#
# COMPACT_ATOMS: atom_id res chain seq x y z
N MET A 1 -24.27 24.38 -10.87
CA MET A 1 -24.17 24.97 -9.51
C MET A 1 -25.57 24.99 -8.93
N HIS A 2 -25.77 24.47 -7.73
CA HIS A 2 -27.09 24.52 -7.10
C HIS A 2 -27.33 25.95 -6.59
N PRO A 3 -28.45 26.61 -6.94
CA PRO A 3 -28.66 28.03 -6.62
C PRO A 3 -29.02 28.29 -5.15
N ASP A 4 -29.38 27.24 -4.40
CA ASP A 4 -29.72 27.34 -3.00
C ASP A 4 -28.46 27.29 -2.10
N PRO A 5 -28.15 28.38 -1.35
CA PRO A 5 -27.05 28.38 -0.39
C PRO A 5 -27.26 27.40 0.77
N GLY A 6 -28.51 27.03 1.10
CA GLY A 6 -28.83 26.01 2.09
C GLY A 6 -28.35 24.62 1.68
N TYR A 7 -28.53 24.27 0.41
CA TYR A 7 -27.97 23.04 -0.16
C TYR A 7 -26.44 22.99 -0.07
N ALA A 8 -25.74 24.09 -0.41
CA ALA A 8 -24.28 24.14 -0.33
C ALA A 8 -23.77 23.96 1.11
N LEU A 9 -24.43 24.60 2.08
CA LEU A 9 -24.11 24.43 3.51
C LEU A 9 -24.39 22.98 3.98
N GLY A 10 -25.50 22.38 3.54
CA GLY A 10 -25.82 20.98 3.81
C GLY A 10 -24.74 20.02 3.27
N GLN A 11 -24.26 20.23 2.05
CA GLN A 11 -23.17 19.45 1.48
C GLN A 11 -21.85 19.61 2.24
N TRP A 12 -21.55 20.80 2.76
CA TRP A 12 -20.39 21.01 3.63
C TRP A 12 -20.50 20.25 4.96
N ILE A 13 -21.68 20.25 5.59
CA ILE A 13 -21.92 19.50 6.83
C ILE A 13 -21.78 17.99 6.58
N GLU A 14 -22.41 17.47 5.51
CA GLU A 14 -22.26 16.07 5.11
C GLU A 14 -20.81 15.69 4.80
N PHE A 15 -20.06 16.59 4.14
CA PHE A 15 -18.65 16.40 3.89
C PHE A 15 -17.88 16.21 5.20
N TRP A 16 -18.07 17.08 6.19
CA TRP A 16 -17.37 16.96 7.47
C TRP A 16 -17.75 15.68 8.22
N ALA A 17 -19.04 15.32 8.23
CA ALA A 17 -19.50 14.07 8.82
C ALA A 17 -18.86 12.85 8.14
N LYS A 18 -18.82 12.82 6.81
CA LYS A 18 -18.16 11.77 6.02
C LYS A 18 -16.66 11.76 6.22
N LEU A 19 -16.01 12.92 6.35
CA LEU A 19 -14.57 13.02 6.59
C LEU A 19 -14.21 12.36 7.92
N THR A 20 -14.97 12.64 8.99
CA THR A 20 -14.73 12.05 10.32
C THR A 20 -15.10 10.56 10.40
N HIS A 21 -16.06 10.10 9.60
CA HIS A 21 -16.51 8.70 9.58
C HIS A 21 -15.81 7.84 8.51
N SER A 22 -15.00 8.45 7.64
CA SER A 22 -14.35 7.71 6.55
C SER A 22 -13.30 6.72 7.04
N TYR A 23 -12.90 6.80 8.29
CA TYR A 23 -11.88 5.94 8.87
C TYR A 23 -12.47 4.75 9.66
N THR A 24 -13.78 4.71 9.90
CA THR A 24 -14.49 3.62 10.58
C THR A 24 -15.16 2.72 9.54
N PRO A 25 -14.47 1.69 9.01
CA PRO A 25 -15.12 0.71 8.15
C PRO A 25 -16.09 -0.12 8.98
N GLU A 26 -17.39 0.05 8.76
CA GLU A 26 -18.41 -0.88 9.25
C GLU A 26 -18.50 -2.04 8.25
N ASN A 27 -18.24 -3.27 8.70
CA ASN A 27 -18.49 -4.50 7.93
C ASN A 27 -17.86 -4.58 6.53
N LEU A 28 -16.55 -4.37 6.41
CA LEU A 28 -15.86 -4.52 5.12
C LEU A 28 -14.89 -5.71 5.11
N ARG A 29 -15.07 -6.55 4.09
CA ARG A 29 -14.08 -7.54 3.61
C ARG A 29 -12.92 -6.76 2.97
N VAL A 30 -11.94 -6.39 3.79
CA VAL A 30 -10.80 -5.55 3.38
C VAL A 30 -9.55 -6.39 3.19
N SER A 31 -8.78 -6.08 2.14
CA SER A 31 -7.53 -6.76 1.80
C SER A 31 -6.33 -6.02 2.38
N ASP A 32 -6.43 -5.52 3.60
CA ASP A 32 -5.33 -4.83 4.30
C ASP A 32 -4.60 -5.78 5.27
N LEU A 33 -3.59 -5.28 5.98
CA LEU A 33 -2.85 -6.07 6.99
C LEU A 33 -3.77 -6.72 8.01
N PHE A 34 -4.82 -6.02 8.43
CA PHE A 34 -5.67 -6.43 9.53
C PHE A 34 -6.71 -7.43 9.07
N GLY A 35 -7.26 -7.27 7.86
CA GLY A 35 -8.08 -8.30 7.20
C GLY A 35 -7.31 -9.60 7.02
N MET A 36 -6.02 -9.54 6.65
CA MET A 36 -5.15 -10.71 6.58
C MET A 36 -4.96 -11.38 7.95
N LEU A 37 -4.70 -10.61 9.00
CA LEU A 37 -4.53 -11.13 10.36
C LEU A 37 -5.81 -11.77 10.90
N GLU A 38 -6.96 -11.13 10.66
CA GLU A 38 -8.27 -11.64 11.03
C GLU A 38 -8.60 -12.94 10.29
N LYS A 39 -8.26 -13.04 8.99
CA LYS A 39 -8.39 -14.27 8.21
C LYS A 39 -7.50 -15.41 8.75
N ALA A 40 -6.36 -15.07 9.34
CA ALA A 40 -5.46 -16.01 10.00
C ALA A 40 -5.90 -16.38 11.44
N GLY A 41 -7.01 -15.83 11.92
CA GLY A 41 -7.58 -16.12 13.24
C GLY A 41 -7.05 -15.25 14.37
N PHE A 42 -6.30 -14.18 14.07
CA PHE A 42 -5.83 -13.25 15.09
C PHE A 42 -6.92 -12.20 15.40
N PRO A 43 -7.18 -11.90 16.69
CA PRO A 43 -8.13 -10.86 17.07
C PRO A 43 -7.62 -9.49 16.64
N ASN A 44 -8.55 -8.66 16.17
CA ASN A 44 -8.25 -7.42 15.48
C ASN A 44 -8.94 -6.20 16.14
N PRO A 45 -8.59 -5.85 17.39
CA PRO A 45 -9.30 -4.81 18.13
C PRO A 45 -9.04 -3.41 17.54
N SER A 46 -10.09 -2.60 17.42
CA SER A 46 -10.02 -1.24 16.83
C SER A 46 -8.88 -0.33 17.35
N PRO A 47 -8.57 -0.31 18.67
CA PRO A 47 -7.43 0.47 19.18
C PRO A 47 -6.07 0.02 18.63
N PHE A 48 -5.87 -1.29 18.43
CA PHE A 48 -4.63 -1.83 17.87
C PHE A 48 -4.45 -1.39 16.41
N ASN A 49 -5.52 -1.42 15.62
CA ASN A 49 -5.50 -1.00 14.21
C ASN A 49 -5.21 0.48 14.07
N SER A 50 -5.85 1.28 14.92
CA SER A 50 -5.63 2.73 14.93
C SER A 50 -4.20 3.07 15.32
N LEU A 51 -3.68 2.46 16.39
CA LEU A 51 -2.32 2.70 16.87
C LEU A 51 -1.27 2.27 15.83
N SER A 52 -1.40 1.08 15.27
CA SER A 52 -0.46 0.57 14.28
C SER A 52 -0.42 1.40 12.99
N ARG A 53 -1.56 1.92 12.51
CA ARG A 53 -1.61 2.85 11.36
C ARG A 53 -0.97 4.20 11.67
N VAL A 54 -1.17 4.74 12.89
CA VAL A 54 -0.48 5.96 13.35
C VAL A 54 1.04 5.73 13.41
N VAL A 55 1.47 4.63 14.04
CA VAL A 55 2.90 4.27 14.12
C VAL A 55 3.49 4.08 12.72
N ALA A 56 2.80 3.38 11.82
CA ALA A 56 3.26 3.17 10.44
C ALA A 56 3.39 4.50 9.67
N SER A 57 2.44 5.42 9.86
CA SER A 57 2.45 6.73 9.21
C SER A 57 3.59 7.62 9.72
N VAL A 58 3.81 7.64 11.04
CA VAL A 58 4.96 8.35 11.65
C VAL A 58 6.28 7.74 11.18
N ALA A 59 6.39 6.41 11.15
CA ALA A 59 7.58 5.71 10.65
C ALA A 59 7.83 5.99 9.16
N ALA A 60 6.77 6.07 8.34
CA ALA A 60 6.85 6.43 6.93
C ALA A 60 7.39 7.86 6.74
N LEU A 61 6.84 8.84 7.47
CA LEU A 61 7.32 10.22 7.44
C LEU A 61 8.79 10.32 7.87
N TRP A 62 9.15 9.62 8.94
CA TRP A 62 10.53 9.54 9.41
C TRP A 62 11.46 8.92 8.36
N PHE A 63 11.05 7.84 7.71
CA PHE A 63 11.83 7.19 6.67
C PHE A 63 12.08 8.10 5.47
N VAL A 64 11.06 8.83 5.00
CA VAL A 64 11.20 9.80 3.90
C VAL A 64 12.14 10.93 4.30
N PHE A 65 11.97 11.48 5.51
CA PHE A 65 12.86 12.50 6.04
C PHE A 65 14.31 12.00 6.13
N TRP A 66 14.53 10.78 6.62
CA TRP A 66 15.84 10.16 6.71
C TRP A 66 16.49 9.95 5.32
N LYS A 67 15.73 9.46 4.35
CA LYS A 67 16.18 9.32 2.94
C LYS A 67 16.55 10.67 2.33
N TYR A 68 15.72 11.68 2.56
CA TYR A 68 15.97 13.05 2.12
C TYR A 68 17.26 13.61 2.73
N ARG A 69 17.45 13.46 4.04
CA ARG A 69 18.66 13.93 4.75
C ARG A 69 19.94 13.24 4.27
N ARG A 70 19.88 11.96 3.89
CA ARG A 70 21.05 11.18 3.46
C ARG A 70 21.41 11.37 1.99
N GLY A 71 20.47 11.75 1.13
CA GLY A 71 20.71 11.73 -0.31
C GLY A 71 19.89 12.73 -1.13
N GLY A 72 19.39 13.78 -0.48
CA GLY A 72 18.69 14.89 -1.11
C GLY A 72 17.28 14.56 -1.61
N SER A 73 16.73 15.45 -2.44
CA SER A 73 15.37 15.38 -2.99
C SER A 73 15.10 14.08 -3.75
N ILE A 74 16.07 13.58 -4.53
CA ILE A 74 15.93 12.35 -5.34
C ILE A 74 15.74 11.11 -4.45
N ASN A 75 16.53 10.97 -3.37
CA ASN A 75 16.33 9.86 -2.44
C ASN A 75 15.05 10.03 -1.63
N GLY A 76 14.70 11.27 -1.28
CA GLY A 76 13.43 11.59 -0.64
C GLY A 76 12.23 11.19 -1.50
N SER A 77 12.25 11.47 -2.81
CA SER A 77 11.16 11.14 -3.74
C SER A 77 10.98 9.64 -3.92
N TRP A 78 12.08 8.87 -4.04
CA TRP A 78 12.02 7.41 -4.03
C TRP A 78 11.41 6.89 -2.73
N GLY A 79 11.92 7.38 -1.59
CA GLY A 79 11.41 7.00 -0.29
C GLY A 79 9.92 7.29 -0.15
N LEU A 80 9.48 8.45 -0.63
CA LEU A 80 8.08 8.87 -0.62
C LEU A 80 7.21 7.95 -1.47
N TRP A 81 7.63 7.60 -2.68
CA TRP A 81 6.88 6.68 -3.54
C TRP A 81 6.72 5.31 -2.88
N VAL A 82 7.81 4.77 -2.32
CA VAL A 82 7.80 3.48 -1.61
C VAL A 82 6.84 3.50 -0.43
N VAL A 83 6.97 4.45 0.49
CA VAL A 83 6.12 4.45 1.69
C VAL A 83 4.66 4.78 1.36
N THR A 84 4.40 5.61 0.36
CA THR A 84 3.03 5.91 -0.07
C THR A 84 2.37 4.64 -0.58
N ALA A 85 3.04 3.88 -1.46
CA ALA A 85 2.50 2.62 -1.97
C ALA A 85 2.25 1.61 -0.84
N LEU A 86 3.17 1.49 0.13
CA LEU A 86 3.03 0.56 1.26
C LEU A 86 1.92 0.98 2.22
N ILE A 87 1.83 2.25 2.60
CA ILE A 87 0.79 2.74 3.52
C ILE A 87 -0.60 2.57 2.88
N TRP A 88 -0.76 2.92 1.60
CA TRP A 88 -2.04 2.84 0.92
C TRP A 88 -2.51 1.41 0.59
N THR A 89 -1.60 0.44 0.54
CA THR A 89 -1.95 -0.97 0.28
C THR A 89 -2.06 -1.80 1.56
N ILE A 90 -1.12 -1.64 2.51
CA ILE A 90 -1.06 -2.45 3.74
C ILE A 90 -1.88 -1.84 4.88
N PHE A 91 -1.84 -0.52 5.03
CA PHE A 91 -2.35 0.21 6.19
C PHE A 91 -3.54 1.12 5.85
N ASN A 92 -4.20 0.92 4.71
CA ASN A 92 -5.45 1.61 4.37
C ASN A 92 -6.66 0.77 4.81
N PRO A 93 -7.55 1.27 5.68
CA PRO A 93 -8.71 0.51 6.18
C PRO A 93 -9.76 0.22 5.10
N ARG A 94 -9.54 0.72 3.89
CA ARG A 94 -10.36 0.50 2.71
C ARG A 94 -9.55 -0.06 1.54
N ALA A 95 -8.41 -0.71 1.82
CA ALA A 95 -7.67 -1.39 0.77
C ALA A 95 -8.54 -2.51 0.22
N GLU A 96 -9.03 -2.31 -0.99
CA GLU A 96 -9.69 -3.35 -1.74
C GLU A 96 -8.65 -4.19 -2.46
N THR A 97 -9.08 -5.36 -2.90
CA THR A 97 -8.33 -6.23 -3.77
C THR A 97 -7.74 -5.49 -4.99
N ASN A 98 -8.47 -4.53 -5.57
CA ASN A 98 -7.99 -3.72 -6.69
C ASN A 98 -6.99 -2.63 -6.30
N SER A 99 -6.96 -2.18 -5.04
CA SER A 99 -6.03 -1.14 -4.57
C SER A 99 -4.55 -1.52 -4.73
N TYR A 100 -4.26 -2.82 -4.82
CA TYR A 100 -2.91 -3.33 -5.05
C TYR A 100 -2.34 -3.03 -6.43
N VAL A 101 -3.17 -2.55 -7.38
CA VAL A 101 -2.64 -2.01 -8.64
C VAL A 101 -1.69 -0.83 -8.42
N LEU A 102 -1.84 -0.10 -7.30
CA LEU A 102 -1.04 1.07 -6.96
C LEU A 102 0.45 0.76 -6.73
N ILE A 103 0.77 -0.47 -6.28
CA ILE A 103 2.17 -0.86 -6.05
C ILE A 103 2.81 -1.53 -7.28
N SER A 104 2.02 -2.00 -8.24
CA SER A 104 2.52 -2.73 -9.42
C SER A 104 3.59 -1.97 -10.23
N PRO A 105 3.45 -0.65 -10.52
CA PRO A 105 4.49 0.09 -11.22
C PRO A 105 5.81 0.16 -10.43
N LEU A 106 5.73 0.29 -9.10
CA LEU A 106 6.89 0.30 -8.23
C LEU A 106 7.60 -1.07 -8.22
N LEU A 107 6.83 -2.17 -8.14
CA LEU A 107 7.38 -3.52 -8.23
C LEU A 107 8.05 -3.77 -9.57
N ALA A 108 7.40 -3.40 -10.68
CA ALA A 108 7.95 -3.58 -12.03
C ALA A 108 9.24 -2.79 -12.24
N PHE A 109 9.27 -1.52 -11.81
CA PHE A 109 10.46 -0.69 -11.90
C PHE A 109 11.62 -1.23 -11.04
N ALA A 110 11.33 -1.61 -9.79
CA ALA A 110 12.32 -2.21 -8.91
C ALA A 110 12.82 -3.55 -9.46
N ALA A 111 11.94 -4.39 -10.03
CA ALA A 111 12.29 -5.66 -10.64
C ALA A 111 13.29 -5.48 -11.79
N LEU A 112 12.98 -4.55 -12.70
CA LEU A 112 13.87 -4.21 -13.82
C LEU A 112 15.22 -3.70 -13.32
N SER A 113 15.23 -2.83 -12.30
CA SER A 113 16.48 -2.32 -11.73
C SER A 113 17.39 -3.41 -11.13
N TYR A 114 16.81 -4.44 -10.52
CA TYR A 114 17.59 -5.59 -10.01
C TYR A 114 18.10 -6.46 -11.14
N TRP A 115 17.39 -6.51 -12.26
CA TRP A 115 17.78 -7.29 -13.42
C TRP A 115 18.95 -6.64 -14.18
N THR A 116 18.91 -5.32 -14.36
CA THR A 116 19.84 -4.57 -15.22
C THR A 116 21.02 -3.96 -14.46
N GLU A 117 20.85 -3.52 -13.21
CA GLU A 117 21.87 -2.69 -12.54
C GLU A 117 22.67 -3.42 -11.47
N VAL A 118 22.26 -4.62 -11.05
CA VAL A 118 22.88 -5.34 -9.93
C VAL A 118 23.25 -6.76 -10.31
N GLU A 119 24.54 -6.92 -10.59
CA GLU A 119 25.14 -8.22 -10.86
C GLU A 119 24.94 -9.18 -9.66
N GLY A 120 24.64 -10.44 -9.96
CA GLY A 120 24.37 -11.47 -8.95
C GLY A 120 23.05 -11.34 -8.19
N LYS A 121 22.22 -10.31 -8.44
CA LYS A 121 20.93 -10.12 -7.72
C LYS A 121 19.69 -10.16 -8.61
N ARG A 122 19.80 -10.71 -9.83
CA ARG A 122 18.67 -10.89 -10.76
C ARG A 122 17.51 -11.69 -10.16
N TRP A 123 17.79 -12.63 -9.26
CA TRP A 123 16.78 -13.39 -8.53
C TRP A 123 15.83 -12.49 -7.71
N LYS A 124 16.31 -11.36 -7.18
CA LYS A 124 15.45 -10.38 -6.48
C LYS A 124 14.47 -9.73 -7.45
N GLY A 125 14.93 -9.44 -8.67
CA GLY A 125 14.08 -8.97 -9.75
C GLY A 125 13.03 -10.00 -10.15
N ALA A 126 13.41 -11.28 -10.24
CA ALA A 126 12.46 -12.37 -10.49
C ALA A 126 11.39 -12.49 -9.39
N ILE A 127 11.77 -12.40 -8.11
CA ILE A 127 10.81 -12.39 -6.99
C ILE A 127 9.82 -11.24 -7.12
N LEU A 128 10.29 -10.02 -7.43
CA LEU A 128 9.42 -8.86 -7.60
C LEU A 128 8.48 -9.00 -8.81
N ALA A 129 8.95 -9.61 -9.90
CA ALA A 129 8.11 -9.90 -11.07
C ALA A 129 7.03 -10.95 -10.74
N ILE A 130 7.40 -12.04 -10.06
CA ILE A 130 6.46 -13.07 -9.60
C ILE A 130 5.43 -12.46 -8.63
N ALA A 131 5.86 -11.60 -7.71
CA ALA A 131 4.96 -10.88 -6.82
C ALA A 131 3.96 -10.01 -7.60
N CYS A 132 4.42 -9.29 -8.63
CA CYS A 132 3.54 -8.49 -9.49
C CYS A 132 2.47 -9.35 -10.19
N ILE A 133 2.83 -10.55 -10.66
CA ILE A 133 1.88 -11.52 -11.22
C ILE A 133 0.93 -12.04 -10.14
N GLY A 134 1.44 -12.34 -8.95
CA GLY A 134 0.64 -12.81 -7.81
C GLY A 134 -0.42 -11.81 -7.36
N LEU A 135 -0.17 -10.51 -7.51
CA LEU A 135 -1.17 -9.46 -7.25
C LEU A 135 -2.36 -9.49 -8.23
N MET A 136 -2.28 -10.24 -9.33
CA MET A 136 -3.38 -10.45 -10.29
C MET A 136 -4.29 -11.65 -9.95
N CYS A 137 -4.13 -12.28 -8.78
CA CYS A 137 -4.81 -13.54 -8.41
C CYS A 137 -6.33 -13.53 -8.59
N ASP A 138 -7.02 -12.40 -8.44
CA ASP A 138 -8.49 -12.33 -8.59
C ASP A 138 -8.96 -12.38 -10.03
N GLY A 139 -8.08 -12.04 -10.98
CA GLY A 139 -8.32 -12.21 -12.40
C GLY A 139 -8.14 -13.65 -12.89
N MET A 140 -7.66 -14.57 -12.04
CA MET A 140 -7.29 -15.94 -12.42
C MET A 140 -8.43 -16.98 -12.24
N GLY A 141 -9.64 -16.52 -11.95
CA GLY A 141 -10.84 -17.36 -11.85
C GLY A 141 -11.32 -17.62 -10.43
N LYS A 142 -12.58 -18.07 -10.31
CA LYS A 142 -13.31 -18.18 -9.02
C LYS A 142 -12.59 -19.02 -7.95
N PRO A 143 -11.98 -20.18 -8.26
CA PRO A 143 -11.28 -20.97 -7.23
C PRO A 143 -10.08 -20.24 -6.63
N ILE A 144 -9.26 -19.61 -7.48
CA ILE A 144 -8.08 -18.87 -7.05
C ILE A 144 -8.49 -17.63 -6.27
N TYR A 145 -9.48 -16.89 -6.76
CA TYR A 145 -10.05 -15.75 -6.04
C TYR A 145 -10.47 -16.14 -4.62
N LEU A 146 -11.33 -17.15 -4.45
CA LEU A 146 -11.81 -17.56 -3.13
C LEU A 146 -10.68 -18.05 -2.20
N ALA A 147 -9.65 -18.69 -2.76
CA ALA A 147 -8.53 -19.19 -1.99
C ALA A 147 -7.57 -18.08 -1.52
N THR A 148 -7.48 -16.96 -2.25
CA THR A 148 -6.46 -15.92 -2.06
C THR A 148 -6.99 -14.60 -1.53
N ASP A 149 -8.31 -14.47 -1.54
CA ASP A 149 -9.01 -13.26 -1.16
C ASP A 149 -8.68 -12.80 0.27
N VAL A 150 -8.60 -11.48 0.44
CA VAL A 150 -8.26 -10.76 1.68
C VAL A 150 -6.81 -10.91 2.14
N TRP A 151 -6.18 -12.08 2.03
CA TRP A 151 -4.91 -12.35 2.72
C TRP A 151 -3.67 -12.38 1.82
N LEU A 152 -3.78 -12.85 0.57
CA LEU A 152 -2.58 -13.12 -0.24
C LEU A 152 -1.85 -11.85 -0.65
N LYS A 153 -2.58 -10.83 -1.10
CA LYS A 153 -1.99 -9.57 -1.58
C LYS A 153 -1.25 -8.79 -0.49
N PRO A 154 -1.82 -8.54 0.71
CA PRO A 154 -1.09 -7.91 1.80
C PRO A 154 0.15 -8.72 2.17
N LEU A 155 0.05 -10.06 2.18
CA LEU A 155 1.20 -10.93 2.45
C LEU A 155 2.31 -10.76 1.40
N ILE A 156 1.98 -10.80 0.11
CA ILE A 156 2.94 -10.58 -0.98
C ILE A 156 3.65 -9.25 -0.80
N VAL A 157 2.90 -8.17 -0.58
CA VAL A 157 3.46 -6.82 -0.43
C VAL A 157 4.38 -6.73 0.79
N LEU A 158 3.98 -7.30 1.93
CA LEU A 158 4.82 -7.36 3.13
C LEU A 158 6.15 -8.07 2.86
N LEU A 159 6.10 -9.25 2.23
CA LEU A 159 7.28 -10.07 1.94
C LEU A 159 8.26 -9.39 0.99
N VAL A 160 7.76 -8.66 -0.01
CA VAL A 160 8.63 -7.99 -0.99
C VAL A 160 9.04 -6.58 -0.59
N SER A 161 8.37 -5.96 0.38
CA SER A 161 8.64 -4.58 0.82
C SER A 161 10.13 -4.29 1.15
N PRO A 162 10.92 -5.20 1.74
CA PRO A 162 12.34 -4.91 2.02
C PRO A 162 13.17 -4.73 0.75
N LEU A 163 12.77 -5.34 -0.37
CA LEU A 163 13.45 -5.21 -1.65
C LEU A 163 13.24 -3.82 -2.27
N LEU A 164 12.22 -3.08 -1.85
CA LEU A 164 11.89 -1.74 -2.37
C LEU A 164 12.70 -0.62 -1.68
N LEU A 165 13.37 -0.92 -0.57
CA LEU A 165 14.12 0.08 0.20
C LEU A 165 15.38 0.58 -0.53
N ARG A 166 15.92 -0.22 -1.46
CA ARG A 166 17.05 0.17 -2.32
C ARG A 166 16.52 1.06 -3.45
N MET A 167 17.10 2.25 -3.57
CA MET A 167 16.84 3.11 -4.72
C MET A 167 17.63 2.61 -5.95
N PRO A 168 16.98 2.46 -7.12
CA PRO A 168 17.64 2.20 -8.40
C PRO A 168 18.63 3.29 -8.79
N LYS A 169 19.68 2.94 -9.53
CA LYS A 169 20.64 3.92 -10.08
C LYS A 169 19.98 4.76 -11.16
N SER A 170 19.14 4.16 -12.00
CA SER A 170 18.34 4.81 -13.04
C SER A 170 17.39 5.89 -12.49
N TRP A 171 16.98 5.81 -11.23
CA TRP A 171 16.17 6.86 -10.58
C TRP A 171 16.92 8.19 -10.35
N LYS A 172 18.25 8.18 -10.44
CA LYS A 172 19.08 9.39 -10.28
C LYS A 172 19.29 10.19 -11.55
N MET A 173 18.85 9.65 -12.70
CA MET A 173 19.06 10.25 -14.02
C MET A 173 18.04 11.36 -14.29
#